data_AF-A0A0D0CXR6-F1
#
_entry.id   AF-A0A0D0CXR6-F1
#
_cell.length_a   1.000
_cell.length_b   1.000
_cell.length_c   1.000
_cell.angle_alpha   90.00
_cell.angle_beta   90.00
_cell.angle_gamma   90.00
#
_symmetry.space_group_name_H-M   'P 1'
#
loop_
_entity.id
_entity.type
_entity.pdbx_description
1 polymer ?
#
loop_
_entity_poly.entity_id
_entity_poly.type
_entity_poly.pdbx_seq_one_letter_code
_entity_poly.pdbx_strand_id
1 'polypeptide(L)'
;MSLGYSSPYTESLLHLAGLQPPPLTGLDPRAEELYREIDTFLKLPFNPEAIQNALKLLQDDVFLHPGSSIQTQHASEVLLQTALGRIAFGLYTKSLDLYLDEASAAQADAEWWAEVEQSNKLAALYLLQTLPKRLFNLLQILRSHDGSLHLSTFHPSSLQVLFSTGSRLQPNAFVTTLFPHLVVGPSLTLTRLPPGGVFYGDAQRSVYNIADILHNSVRRFVHGVISTIFLPLQLSRDECRLKRQEHEMIRNDRAEILGRLLGMRPHLVQALGVRNGGSSTESVPNPNFLLGFVASLGSATLVQLSGQNVLSDFMEFYKAIFVTHKVEHESYLDSHDLRRPSRMTLLWPRLLLLPPLTLYCVKTLYASRATLTDLALDTLETAHNLVTDWLMEPLRGVFKTIRAGGEEGVIVRREAVSADLDSLERMALELAQEKLGYNQTQIAALSQQIRLGDLTPILRVYEQDIKQPFKSAVVGTLLRSLFVQVQKAKVRP
;
A
#
# COMPACT_ATOMS: atom_id res chain seq x y z
N MET A 1 -25.74 6.76 14.69
CA MET A 1 -26.26 7.71 13.68
C MET A 1 -25.08 8.52 13.20
N SER A 2 -24.43 8.11 12.11
CA SER A 2 -23.39 8.91 11.50
C SER A 2 -24.04 10.11 10.85
N LEU A 3 -23.74 11.32 11.35
CA LEU A 3 -23.92 12.52 10.55
C LEU A 3 -23.16 12.26 9.24
N GLY A 4 -23.86 12.28 8.11
CA GLY A 4 -23.22 12.10 6.80
C GLY A 4 -22.11 13.13 6.62
N TYR A 5 -21.10 12.81 5.82
CA TYR A 5 -19.97 13.71 5.58
C TYR A 5 -20.39 15.07 5.01
N SER A 6 -21.63 15.20 4.50
CA SER A 6 -22.19 16.47 4.01
C SER A 6 -22.73 17.42 5.09
N SER A 7 -22.86 17.00 6.36
CA SER A 7 -23.40 17.84 7.46
C SER A 7 -22.80 19.25 7.52
N PRO A 8 -21.46 19.44 7.51
CA PRO A 8 -20.87 20.79 7.58
C PRO A 8 -21.17 21.66 6.35
N TYR A 9 -21.46 21.04 5.19
CA TYR A 9 -21.76 21.76 3.96
C TYR A 9 -23.23 22.19 3.87
N THR A 10 -24.09 21.51 4.61
CA THR A 10 -25.56 21.63 4.52
C THR A 10 -26.16 22.35 5.72
N GLU A 11 -25.47 22.37 6.86
CA GLU A 11 -25.90 23.07 8.08
C GLU A 11 -26.12 24.58 7.88
N SER A 12 -25.22 25.27 7.17
CA SER A 12 -25.41 26.71 6.90
C SER A 12 -26.58 26.97 5.94
N LEU A 13 -26.93 26.01 5.07
CA LEU A 13 -28.05 26.13 4.14
C LEU A 13 -29.40 25.98 4.84
N LEU A 14 -29.46 25.20 5.92
CA LEU A 14 -30.68 25.04 6.72
C LEU A 14 -31.18 26.34 7.35
N HIS A 15 -30.25 27.17 7.83
CA HIS A 15 -30.57 28.48 8.41
C HIS A 15 -30.99 29.51 7.35
N LEU A 16 -30.53 29.36 6.10
CA LEU A 16 -30.82 30.27 4.98
C LEU A 16 -32.08 29.88 4.20
N ALA A 17 -32.46 28.61 4.18
CA ALA A 17 -33.48 28.08 3.29
C ALA A 17 -34.94 28.40 3.66
N GLY A 18 -35.22 29.22 4.68
CA GLY A 18 -36.58 29.69 4.96
C GLY A 18 -37.64 28.58 5.11
N LEU A 19 -37.22 27.36 5.51
CA LEU A 19 -38.03 26.14 5.57
C LEU A 19 -39.00 26.12 6.77
N GLN A 20 -39.48 27.28 7.23
CA GLN A 20 -40.55 27.31 8.22
C GLN A 20 -41.87 26.90 7.56
N PRO A 21 -42.65 25.98 8.16
CA PRO A 21 -43.94 25.60 7.61
C PRO A 21 -44.81 26.86 7.47
N PRO A 22 -45.48 27.09 6.33
CA PRO A 22 -46.43 28.18 6.21
C PRO A 22 -47.60 27.95 7.19
N PRO A 23 -48.31 29.01 7.61
CA PRO A 23 -49.49 28.84 8.47
C PRO A 23 -50.53 27.98 7.75
N LEU A 24 -50.93 26.86 8.36
CA LEU A 24 -51.88 25.88 7.81
C LEU A 24 -53.33 26.39 7.73
N THR A 25 -53.59 27.66 8.04
CA THR A 25 -54.94 28.24 8.12
C THR A 25 -55.67 28.25 6.78
N GLY A 26 -56.81 27.54 6.70
CA GLY A 26 -57.76 27.62 5.58
C GLY A 26 -57.72 26.44 4.59
N LEU A 27 -57.07 25.33 4.93
CA LEU A 27 -57.07 24.09 4.14
C LEU A 27 -58.09 23.06 4.62
N ASP A 28 -58.37 22.08 3.77
CA ASP A 28 -59.08 20.87 4.16
C ASP A 28 -58.26 20.10 5.23
N PRO A 29 -58.92 19.56 6.28
CA PRO A 29 -58.23 18.89 7.39
C PRO A 29 -57.37 17.70 6.94
N ARG A 30 -57.76 17.05 5.85
CA ARG A 30 -57.00 15.94 5.23
C ARG A 30 -55.69 16.41 4.60
N ALA A 31 -55.67 17.59 3.97
CA ALA A 31 -54.46 18.14 3.36
C ALA A 31 -53.45 18.61 4.44
N GLU A 32 -53.94 19.13 5.56
CA GLU A 32 -53.11 19.47 6.71
C GLU A 32 -52.45 18.23 7.33
N GLU A 33 -53.18 17.13 7.47
CA GLU A 33 -52.66 15.87 8.02
C GLU A 33 -51.58 15.27 7.12
N LEU A 34 -51.83 15.20 5.81
CA LEU A 34 -50.86 14.73 4.82
C LEU A 34 -49.59 15.59 4.80
N TYR A 35 -49.73 16.91 4.88
CA TYR A 35 -48.56 17.80 4.93
C TYR A 35 -47.75 17.61 6.22
N ARG A 36 -48.40 17.41 7.36
CA ARG A 36 -47.69 17.09 8.62
C ARG A 36 -46.95 15.77 8.52
N GLU A 37 -47.54 14.77 7.87
CA GLU A 37 -46.87 13.50 7.61
C GLU A 37 -45.63 13.69 6.73
N ILE A 38 -45.75 14.45 5.63
CA ILE A 38 -44.64 14.81 4.75
C ILE A 38 -43.55 15.60 5.50
N ASP A 39 -43.93 16.58 6.32
CA ASP A 39 -43.02 17.35 7.17
C ASP A 39 -42.27 16.45 8.16
N THR A 40 -42.93 15.42 8.70
CA THR A 40 -42.27 14.44 9.57
C THR A 40 -41.26 13.57 8.83
N PHE A 41 -41.55 13.16 7.59
CA PHE A 41 -40.62 12.40 6.76
C PHE A 41 -39.44 13.24 6.27
N LEU A 42 -39.63 14.53 6.07
CA LEU A 42 -38.60 15.47 5.60
C LEU A 42 -37.80 16.12 6.75
N LYS A 43 -37.87 15.55 7.97
CA LYS A 43 -37.00 15.97 9.08
C LYS A 43 -35.55 15.56 8.82
N LEU A 44 -34.63 16.45 9.18
CA LEU A 44 -33.22 16.15 9.09
C LEU A 44 -32.77 15.18 10.21
N PRO A 45 -31.83 14.26 9.92
CA PRO A 45 -31.19 14.02 8.62
C PRO A 45 -32.11 13.28 7.64
N PHE A 46 -32.09 13.70 6.36
CA PHE A 46 -32.92 13.07 5.34
C PHE A 46 -32.60 11.56 5.21
N ASN A 47 -33.62 10.73 5.00
CA ASN A 47 -33.47 9.32 4.63
C ASN A 47 -33.94 9.17 3.16
N PRO A 48 -33.19 8.51 2.26
CA PRO A 48 -33.63 8.28 0.88
C PRO A 48 -35.03 7.64 0.81
N GLU A 49 -35.34 6.68 1.68
CA GLU A 49 -36.67 6.05 1.74
C GLU A 49 -37.76 7.04 2.17
N ALA A 50 -37.45 7.97 3.08
CA ALA A 50 -38.37 9.01 3.51
C ALA A 50 -38.65 10.03 2.40
N ILE A 51 -37.64 10.36 1.57
CA ILE A 51 -37.81 11.20 0.37
C ILE A 51 -38.73 10.49 -0.64
N GLN A 52 -38.54 9.19 -0.86
CA GLN A 52 -39.39 8.42 -1.75
C GLN A 52 -40.83 8.35 -1.26
N ASN A 53 -41.04 8.17 0.04
CA ASN A 53 -42.38 8.13 0.64
C ASN A 53 -43.06 9.50 0.58
N ALA A 54 -42.33 10.59 0.85
CA ALA A 54 -42.83 11.95 0.68
C ALA A 54 -43.21 12.25 -0.78
N LEU A 55 -42.42 11.81 -1.76
CA LEU A 55 -42.73 11.95 -3.18
C LEU A 55 -43.99 11.15 -3.59
N LYS A 56 -44.19 9.96 -3.04
CA LYS A 56 -45.41 9.17 -3.27
C LYS A 56 -46.65 9.82 -2.66
N LEU A 57 -46.53 10.38 -1.45
CA LEU A 57 -47.64 11.07 -0.78
C LEU A 57 -48.02 12.38 -1.48
N LEU A 58 -47.05 13.08 -2.08
CA LEU A 58 -47.33 14.26 -2.91
C LEU A 58 -47.97 13.94 -4.26
N GLN A 59 -47.94 12.67 -4.68
CA GLN A 59 -48.63 12.19 -5.88
C GLN A 59 -50.11 11.84 -5.61
N ASP A 60 -50.58 11.98 -4.36
CA ASP A 60 -51.97 11.74 -3.98
C ASP A 60 -52.90 12.84 -4.54
N ASP A 61 -54.14 12.45 -4.89
CA ASP A 61 -55.10 13.27 -5.66
C ASP A 61 -55.43 14.61 -4.98
N VAL A 62 -55.28 14.68 -3.64
CA VAL A 62 -55.54 15.87 -2.81
C VAL A 62 -54.67 17.06 -3.22
N PHE A 63 -53.44 16.80 -3.70
CA PHE A 63 -52.52 17.84 -4.16
C PHE A 63 -52.63 18.13 -5.66
N LEU A 64 -53.20 17.20 -6.44
CA LEU A 64 -53.43 17.35 -7.89
C LEU A 64 -54.74 18.07 -8.21
N HIS A 65 -55.73 18.02 -7.32
CA HIS A 65 -57.02 18.69 -7.46
C HIS A 65 -57.37 19.54 -6.22
N PRO A 66 -56.74 20.71 -6.05
CA PRO A 66 -57.05 21.58 -4.92
C PRO A 66 -58.51 22.06 -5.01
N GLY A 67 -59.21 22.04 -3.88
CA GLY A 67 -60.64 22.38 -3.78
C GLY A 67 -60.99 23.71 -4.47
N SER A 68 -62.24 23.85 -4.92
CA SER A 68 -62.69 24.90 -5.86
C SER A 68 -62.57 26.35 -5.38
N SER A 69 -62.18 26.61 -4.13
CA SER A 69 -62.03 27.97 -3.62
C SER A 69 -60.63 28.55 -3.93
N ILE A 70 -60.58 29.82 -4.33
CA ILE A 70 -59.33 30.53 -4.69
C ILE A 70 -58.34 30.55 -3.51
N GLN A 71 -58.84 30.63 -2.27
CA GLN A 71 -58.00 30.59 -1.06
C GLN A 71 -57.40 29.20 -0.81
N THR A 72 -58.17 28.12 -0.98
CA THR A 72 -57.66 26.75 -0.84
C THR A 72 -56.66 26.39 -1.94
N GLN A 73 -56.83 26.94 -3.14
CA GLN A 73 -55.88 26.76 -4.25
C GLN A 73 -54.53 27.41 -3.97
N HIS A 74 -54.51 28.69 -3.55
CA HIS A 74 -53.26 29.35 -3.21
C HIS A 74 -52.55 28.72 -2.00
N ALA A 75 -53.29 28.30 -0.97
CA ALA A 75 -52.71 27.71 0.22
C ALA A 75 -52.08 26.32 -0.05
N SER A 76 -52.74 25.49 -0.86
CA SER A 76 -52.22 24.18 -1.29
C SER A 76 -51.01 24.30 -2.21
N GLU A 77 -50.99 25.29 -3.11
CA GLU A 77 -49.85 25.58 -3.98
C GLU A 77 -48.60 25.98 -3.19
N VAL A 78 -48.73 26.83 -2.16
CA VAL A 78 -47.62 27.25 -1.29
C VAL A 78 -47.05 26.06 -0.48
N LEU A 79 -47.92 25.16 -0.01
CA LEU A 79 -47.49 23.95 0.69
C LEU A 79 -46.73 22.99 -0.23
N LEU A 80 -47.24 22.77 -1.44
CA LEU A 80 -46.60 21.93 -2.44
C LEU A 80 -45.23 22.48 -2.83
N GLN A 81 -45.10 23.79 -3.04
CA GLN A 81 -43.81 24.44 -3.31
C GLN A 81 -42.82 24.29 -2.15
N THR A 82 -43.30 24.45 -0.91
CA THR A 82 -42.45 24.27 0.29
C THR A 82 -41.98 22.82 0.43
N ALA A 83 -42.86 21.84 0.17
CA ALA A 83 -42.52 20.42 0.22
C ALA A 83 -41.52 20.04 -0.89
N LEU A 84 -41.74 20.53 -2.12
CA LEU A 84 -40.83 20.34 -3.25
C LEU A 84 -39.45 20.95 -3.01
N GLY A 85 -39.38 22.16 -2.44
CA GLY A 85 -38.11 22.79 -2.06
C GLY A 85 -37.32 21.96 -1.05
N ARG A 86 -38.01 21.39 -0.06
CA ARG A 86 -37.39 20.47 0.92
C ARG A 86 -36.95 19.15 0.31
N ILE A 87 -37.71 18.61 -0.64
CA ILE A 87 -37.32 17.41 -1.38
C ILE A 87 -36.11 17.70 -2.26
N ALA A 88 -36.09 18.82 -2.97
CA ALA A 88 -34.94 19.25 -3.76
C ALA A 88 -33.68 19.40 -2.91
N PHE A 89 -33.81 20.02 -1.73
CA PHE A 89 -32.73 20.10 -0.74
C PHE A 89 -32.32 18.72 -0.22
N GLY A 90 -33.27 17.84 0.10
CA GLY A 90 -33.01 16.46 0.52
C GLY A 90 -32.27 15.65 -0.53
N LEU A 91 -32.69 15.74 -1.80
CA LEU A 91 -32.03 15.10 -2.94
C LEU A 91 -30.63 15.65 -3.17
N TYR A 92 -30.44 16.97 -3.08
CA TYR A 92 -29.14 17.61 -3.16
C TYR A 92 -28.19 17.11 -2.07
N THR A 93 -28.60 17.19 -0.81
CA THR A 93 -27.81 16.76 0.35
C THR A 93 -27.45 15.27 0.25
N LYS A 94 -28.39 14.43 -0.19
CA LYS A 94 -28.14 12.99 -0.36
C LYS A 94 -27.30 12.64 -1.57
N SER A 95 -27.39 13.40 -2.66
CA SER A 95 -26.46 13.25 -3.78
C SER A 95 -25.04 13.60 -3.36
N LEU A 96 -24.84 14.67 -2.58
CA LEU A 96 -23.53 15.01 -2.01
C LEU A 96 -22.99 13.89 -1.11
N ASP A 97 -23.80 13.38 -0.18
CA ASP A 97 -23.42 12.23 0.68
C ASP A 97 -22.99 11.03 -0.18
N LEU A 98 -23.80 10.65 -1.18
CA LEU A 98 -23.53 9.50 -2.05
C LEU A 98 -22.20 9.63 -2.80
N TYR A 99 -21.97 10.76 -3.47
CA TYR A 99 -20.72 10.95 -4.24
C TYR A 99 -19.50 11.15 -3.33
N LEU A 100 -19.67 11.74 -2.13
CA LEU A 100 -18.59 11.80 -1.13
C LEU A 100 -18.24 10.41 -0.62
N ASP A 101 -19.25 9.58 -0.31
CA ASP A 101 -19.04 8.21 0.14
C ASP A 101 -18.35 7.39 -0.94
N GLU A 102 -18.80 7.46 -2.20
CA GLU A 102 -18.15 6.78 -3.34
C GLU A 102 -16.71 7.26 -3.57
N ALA A 103 -16.47 8.57 -3.55
CA ALA A 103 -15.12 9.13 -3.70
C ALA A 103 -14.19 8.68 -2.56
N SER A 104 -14.69 8.65 -1.33
CA SER A 104 -13.92 8.22 -0.16
C SER A 104 -13.61 6.72 -0.19
N ALA A 105 -14.57 5.90 -0.63
CA ALA A 105 -14.38 4.46 -0.81
C ALA A 105 -13.34 4.18 -1.91
N ALA A 106 -13.46 4.85 -3.07
CA ALA A 106 -12.49 4.74 -4.15
C ALA A 106 -11.08 5.19 -3.72
N GLN A 107 -10.98 6.28 -2.93
CA GLN A 107 -9.70 6.73 -2.36
C GLN A 107 -9.08 5.67 -1.44
N ALA A 108 -9.87 5.13 -0.51
CA ALA A 108 -9.38 4.11 0.39
C ALA A 108 -8.95 2.84 -0.38
N ASP A 109 -9.64 2.50 -1.47
CA ASP A 109 -9.32 1.37 -2.33
C ASP A 109 -8.01 1.62 -3.07
N ALA A 110 -7.83 2.81 -3.66
CA ALA A 110 -6.60 3.23 -4.33
C ALA A 110 -5.38 3.20 -3.39
N GLU A 111 -5.53 3.68 -2.15
CA GLU A 111 -4.47 3.63 -1.14
C GLU A 111 -4.05 2.20 -0.82
N TRP A 112 -5.01 1.30 -0.64
CA TRP A 112 -4.73 -0.12 -0.40
C TRP A 112 -3.96 -0.75 -1.57
N TRP A 113 -4.37 -0.46 -2.81
CA TRP A 113 -3.64 -0.95 -3.99
C TRP A 113 -2.24 -0.34 -4.11
N ALA A 114 -2.06 0.93 -3.72
CA ALA A 114 -0.75 1.58 -3.71
C ALA A 114 0.22 0.91 -2.71
N GLU A 115 -0.26 0.50 -1.53
CA GLU A 115 0.55 -0.26 -0.56
C GLU A 115 1.01 -1.61 -1.14
N VAL A 116 0.10 -2.33 -1.80
CA VAL A 116 0.40 -3.63 -2.43
C VAL A 116 1.38 -3.46 -3.59
N GLU A 117 1.24 -2.40 -4.40
CA GLU A 117 2.12 -2.08 -5.53
C GLU A 117 3.55 -1.76 -5.08
N GLN A 118 3.71 -1.01 -3.98
CA GLN A 118 5.03 -0.55 -3.52
C GLN A 118 5.92 -1.71 -3.04
N SER A 119 5.34 -2.77 -2.47
CA SER A 119 6.07 -3.86 -1.83
C SER A 119 5.96 -5.18 -2.60
N ASN A 120 7.09 -5.71 -3.06
CA ASN A 120 7.14 -7.03 -3.70
C ASN A 120 6.64 -8.15 -2.77
N LYS A 121 6.80 -8.01 -1.45
CA LYS A 121 6.28 -8.99 -0.48
C LYS A 121 4.75 -8.97 -0.44
N LEU A 122 4.15 -7.78 -0.46
CA LEU A 122 2.69 -7.63 -0.46
C LEU A 122 2.09 -8.07 -1.80
N ALA A 123 2.73 -7.73 -2.92
CA ALA A 123 2.33 -8.23 -4.24
C ALA A 123 2.42 -9.77 -4.35
N ALA A 124 3.44 -10.38 -3.74
CA ALA A 124 3.56 -11.84 -3.68
C ALA A 124 2.49 -12.47 -2.78
N LEU A 125 2.19 -11.85 -1.64
CA LEU A 125 1.09 -12.27 -0.76
C LEU A 125 -0.28 -12.12 -1.44
N TYR A 126 -0.50 -11.04 -2.18
CA TYR A 126 -1.72 -10.83 -2.97
C TYR A 126 -1.87 -11.89 -4.07
N LEU A 127 -0.78 -12.20 -4.78
CA LEU A 127 -0.76 -13.28 -5.76
C LEU A 127 -1.12 -14.61 -5.11
N LEU A 128 -0.51 -14.94 -3.96
CA LEU A 128 -0.83 -16.14 -3.21
C LEU A 128 -2.30 -16.15 -2.77
N GLN A 129 -2.80 -15.05 -2.20
CA GLN A 129 -4.18 -14.91 -1.72
C GLN A 129 -5.21 -15.11 -2.84
N THR A 130 -4.94 -14.58 -4.04
CA THR A 130 -5.87 -14.64 -5.18
C THR A 130 -5.70 -15.89 -6.06
N LEU A 131 -4.63 -16.67 -5.87
CA LEU A 131 -4.32 -17.88 -6.65
C LEU A 131 -5.48 -18.89 -6.68
N PRO A 132 -6.16 -19.24 -5.56
CA PRO A 132 -7.25 -20.20 -5.59
C PRO A 132 -8.42 -19.76 -6.48
N LYS A 133 -8.80 -18.47 -6.40
CA LYS A 133 -9.86 -17.88 -7.25
C LYS A 133 -9.44 -17.94 -8.72
N ARG A 134 -8.21 -17.55 -9.04
CA ARG A 134 -7.68 -17.58 -10.41
C ARG A 134 -7.63 -18.99 -10.99
N LEU A 135 -7.19 -19.98 -10.20
CA LEU A 135 -7.15 -21.38 -10.61
C LEU A 135 -8.56 -21.96 -10.79
N PHE A 136 -9.50 -21.60 -9.93
CA PHE A 136 -10.90 -22.02 -10.07
C PHE A 136 -11.53 -21.45 -11.35
N ASN A 137 -11.34 -20.16 -11.63
CA ASN A 137 -11.82 -19.53 -12.86
C ASN A 137 -11.22 -20.21 -14.11
N LEU A 138 -9.92 -20.54 -14.05
CA LEU A 138 -9.23 -21.27 -15.09
C LEU A 138 -9.84 -22.66 -15.29
N LEU A 139 -10.04 -23.42 -14.22
CA LEU A 139 -10.70 -24.73 -14.26
C LEU A 139 -12.13 -24.66 -14.81
N GLN A 140 -12.87 -23.60 -14.49
CA GLN A 140 -14.23 -23.39 -14.99
C GLN A 140 -14.23 -23.12 -16.51
N ILE A 141 -13.33 -22.26 -16.98
CA ILE A 141 -13.17 -21.98 -18.42
C ILE A 141 -12.72 -23.24 -19.15
N LEU A 142 -11.77 -23.99 -18.59
CA LEU A 142 -11.33 -25.28 -19.13
C LEU A 142 -12.41 -26.36 -19.11
N ARG A 143 -13.35 -26.33 -18.16
CA ARG A 143 -14.49 -27.26 -18.15
C ARG A 143 -15.53 -26.92 -19.21
N SER A 144 -15.63 -25.64 -19.57
CA SER A 144 -16.54 -25.17 -20.62
C SER A 144 -15.99 -25.35 -22.04
N HIS A 145 -14.67 -25.49 -22.19
CA HIS A 145 -14.01 -25.78 -23.46
C HIS A 145 -13.48 -27.21 -23.43
N ASP A 146 -14.07 -28.13 -24.20
CA ASP A 146 -13.73 -29.57 -24.30
C ASP A 146 -12.32 -29.87 -24.87
N GLY A 147 -11.28 -29.18 -24.39
CA GLY A 147 -9.89 -29.29 -24.82
C GLY A 147 -9.05 -30.10 -23.83
N SER A 148 -8.55 -31.25 -24.28
CA SER A 148 -7.69 -32.18 -23.55
C SER A 148 -6.43 -31.51 -22.98
N LEU A 149 -6.43 -31.14 -21.70
CA LEU A 149 -5.19 -30.86 -20.95
C LEU A 149 -5.08 -31.84 -19.80
N HIS A 150 -4.16 -32.79 -19.97
CA HIS A 150 -3.78 -33.79 -18.97
C HIS A 150 -3.09 -33.08 -17.79
N LEU A 151 -3.32 -33.54 -16.55
CA LEU A 151 -2.77 -32.97 -15.29
C LEU A 151 -1.24 -32.81 -15.28
N SER A 152 -0.54 -33.41 -16.24
CA SER A 152 0.89 -33.27 -16.50
C SER A 152 1.32 -31.87 -17.01
N THR A 153 0.37 -30.99 -17.36
CA THR A 153 0.65 -29.59 -17.73
C THR A 153 0.99 -28.68 -16.54
N PHE A 154 0.67 -29.08 -15.31
CA PHE A 154 1.05 -28.36 -14.09
C PHE A 154 2.48 -28.67 -13.60
N HIS A 155 3.28 -29.42 -14.36
CA HIS A 155 4.68 -29.67 -14.01
C HIS A 155 5.51 -28.37 -14.12
N PRO A 156 6.48 -28.11 -13.20
CA PRO A 156 7.25 -26.86 -13.16
C PRO A 156 7.98 -26.52 -14.47
N SER A 157 8.37 -27.52 -15.26
CA SER A 157 8.99 -27.33 -16.58
C SER A 157 7.99 -26.86 -17.66
N SER A 158 6.74 -27.28 -17.57
CA SER A 158 5.67 -26.88 -18.50
C SER A 158 5.18 -25.46 -18.20
N LEU A 159 5.13 -25.09 -16.91
CA LEU A 159 4.84 -23.71 -16.47
C LEU A 159 5.87 -22.72 -17.01
N GLN A 160 7.16 -23.08 -17.07
CA GLN A 160 8.20 -22.24 -17.66
C GLN A 160 7.94 -21.92 -19.14
N VAL A 161 7.41 -22.88 -19.90
CA VAL A 161 7.08 -22.67 -21.32
C VAL A 161 5.83 -21.78 -21.45
N LEU A 162 4.83 -21.97 -20.59
CA LEU A 162 3.58 -21.18 -20.60
C LEU A 162 3.79 -19.70 -20.28
N PHE A 163 4.75 -19.39 -19.40
CA PHE A 163 5.14 -18.03 -19.03
C PHE A 163 6.32 -17.49 -19.85
N SER A 164 6.87 -18.25 -20.80
CA SER A 164 7.97 -17.75 -21.65
C SER A 164 7.48 -16.74 -22.68
N THR A 165 8.13 -15.58 -22.75
CA THR A 165 7.72 -14.39 -23.54
C THR A 165 7.99 -14.51 -25.06
N GLY A 166 7.90 -15.71 -25.63
CA GLY A 166 8.27 -16.00 -27.02
C GLY A 166 7.40 -15.31 -28.08
N SER A 167 6.12 -15.07 -27.78
CA SER A 167 5.15 -14.43 -28.69
C SER A 167 4.85 -12.99 -28.26
N ARG A 168 5.59 -12.04 -28.81
CA ARG A 168 5.53 -10.60 -28.48
C ARG A 168 4.18 -9.90 -28.73
N LEU A 169 3.15 -10.59 -29.23
CA LEU A 169 1.91 -9.96 -29.71
C LEU A 169 0.61 -10.67 -29.34
N GLN A 170 0.62 -11.85 -28.72
CA GLN A 170 -0.59 -12.47 -28.18
C GLN A 170 -0.25 -13.18 -26.86
N PRO A 171 -0.80 -12.73 -25.71
CA PRO A 171 -0.66 -13.45 -24.46
C PRO A 171 -1.35 -14.83 -24.58
N ASN A 172 -0.68 -15.90 -24.16
CA ASN A 172 -1.24 -17.25 -24.14
C ASN A 172 -2.58 -17.25 -23.40
N ALA A 173 -3.59 -17.98 -23.91
CA ALA A 173 -4.94 -18.04 -23.34
C ALA A 173 -4.96 -18.36 -21.83
N PHE A 174 -3.97 -19.14 -21.36
CA PHE A 174 -3.77 -19.46 -19.94
C PHE A 174 -3.29 -18.26 -19.10
N VAL A 175 -2.41 -17.42 -19.66
CA VAL A 175 -1.92 -16.23 -18.97
C VAL A 175 -3.01 -15.16 -18.94
N THR A 176 -3.82 -15.04 -20.01
CA THR A 176 -4.98 -14.14 -20.02
C THR A 176 -6.10 -14.57 -19.09
N THR A 177 -6.30 -15.87 -18.85
CA THR A 177 -7.28 -16.33 -17.85
C THR A 177 -6.81 -16.10 -16.41
N LEU A 178 -5.51 -16.25 -16.15
CA LEU A 178 -4.92 -15.94 -14.84
C LEU A 178 -4.83 -14.43 -14.59
N PHE A 179 -4.60 -13.65 -15.63
CA PHE A 179 -4.41 -12.21 -15.59
C PHE A 179 -5.32 -11.53 -16.63
N PRO A 180 -6.61 -11.32 -16.30
CA PRO A 180 -7.61 -10.82 -17.25
C PRO A 180 -7.33 -9.39 -17.74
N HIS A 181 -6.56 -8.60 -16.98
CA HIS A 181 -6.14 -7.26 -17.37
C HIS A 181 -5.31 -7.23 -18.67
N LEU A 182 -4.72 -8.36 -19.08
CA LEU A 182 -3.98 -8.47 -20.35
C LEU A 182 -4.88 -8.49 -21.60
N VAL A 183 -6.19 -8.68 -21.43
CA VAL A 183 -7.17 -8.70 -22.52
C VAL A 183 -7.68 -7.29 -22.84
N VAL A 184 -7.71 -6.41 -21.83
CA VAL A 184 -8.37 -5.09 -21.92
C VAL A 184 -7.40 -3.98 -22.39
N GLY A 185 -6.09 -4.17 -22.28
CA GLY A 185 -5.09 -3.20 -22.73
C GLY A 185 -4.21 -3.70 -23.87
N PRO A 186 -4.33 -3.17 -25.11
CA PRO A 186 -3.17 -3.18 -26.00
C PRO A 186 -2.17 -2.18 -25.38
N SER A 187 -0.88 -2.51 -25.40
CA SER A 187 0.21 -1.61 -24.98
C SER A 187 0.36 -1.28 -23.48
N LEU A 188 0.63 -2.30 -22.66
CA LEU A 188 1.69 -2.16 -21.67
C LEU A 188 2.94 -2.85 -22.23
N THR A 189 3.84 -2.04 -22.75
CA THR A 189 5.20 -2.44 -23.09
C THR A 189 5.77 -3.20 -21.90
N LEU A 190 5.99 -4.51 -22.06
CA LEU A 190 6.85 -5.31 -21.21
C LEU A 190 8.15 -4.53 -21.06
N THR A 191 8.31 -3.80 -19.94
CA THR A 191 9.43 -2.89 -19.75
C THR A 191 10.71 -3.71 -19.71
N ARG A 192 11.40 -3.71 -20.86
CA ARG A 192 12.84 -3.87 -21.06
C ARG A 192 13.57 -4.60 -19.94
N LEU A 193 13.58 -5.94 -20.02
CA LEU A 193 14.70 -6.71 -19.47
C LEU A 193 16.01 -6.20 -20.12
N PRO A 194 17.13 -6.11 -19.39
CA PRO A 194 18.43 -5.77 -19.97
C PRO A 194 18.74 -6.75 -21.11
N PRO A 195 19.36 -6.30 -22.21
CA PRO A 195 19.59 -7.13 -23.39
C PRO A 195 20.66 -8.17 -23.06
N GLY A 196 20.24 -9.33 -22.55
CA GLY A 196 21.04 -10.55 -22.62
C GLY A 196 21.01 -11.02 -24.07
N GLY A 197 22.00 -10.58 -24.86
CA GLY A 197 22.12 -10.86 -26.29
C GLY A 197 21.89 -12.33 -26.61
N VAL A 198 20.84 -12.59 -27.40
CA VAL A 198 20.62 -13.88 -28.03
C VAL A 198 21.38 -13.85 -29.36
N PHE A 199 22.65 -14.25 -29.33
CA PHE A 199 23.37 -14.64 -30.53
C PHE A 199 22.91 -16.05 -30.92
N TYR A 200 22.40 -16.19 -32.14
CA TYR A 200 22.32 -17.49 -32.80
C TYR A 200 23.75 -17.89 -33.17
N GLY A 201 24.28 -18.88 -32.46
CA GLY A 201 25.56 -19.50 -32.77
C GLY A 201 25.32 -20.81 -33.50
N ASP A 202 25.71 -20.83 -34.77
CA ASP A 202 25.69 -21.96 -35.68
C ASP A 202 26.32 -23.23 -35.10
N ALA A 203 25.79 -24.35 -35.58
CA ALA A 203 26.28 -25.68 -35.30
C ALA A 203 27.70 -25.87 -35.84
N GLN A 204 28.71 -25.93 -34.96
CA GLN A 204 29.95 -26.63 -35.26
C GLN A 204 30.69 -27.11 -33.99
N ARG A 205 31.15 -28.36 -34.11
CA ARG A 205 31.83 -29.22 -33.13
C ARG A 205 32.83 -28.46 -32.23
N SER A 206 32.69 -28.58 -30.91
CA SER A 206 33.77 -28.28 -29.96
C SER A 206 33.61 -29.09 -28.67
N VAL A 207 34.75 -29.54 -28.14
CA VAL A 207 34.90 -30.37 -26.95
C VAL A 207 34.34 -29.64 -25.72
N TYR A 208 33.39 -30.26 -25.02
CA TYR A 208 32.69 -29.64 -23.90
C TYR A 208 33.63 -29.36 -22.72
N ASN A 209 33.84 -28.08 -22.40
CA ASN A 209 34.37 -27.69 -21.10
C ASN A 209 33.24 -27.77 -20.06
N ILE A 210 33.52 -28.38 -18.91
CA ILE A 210 32.58 -28.51 -17.78
C ILE A 210 32.01 -27.14 -17.35
N ALA A 211 32.78 -26.07 -17.55
CA ALA A 211 32.36 -24.69 -17.34
C ALA A 211 31.15 -24.27 -18.20
N ASP A 212 31.06 -24.71 -19.46
CA ASP A 212 29.94 -24.38 -20.35
C ASP A 212 28.67 -25.15 -19.97
N ILE A 213 28.81 -26.38 -19.46
CA ILE A 213 27.70 -27.17 -18.92
C ILE A 213 27.15 -26.52 -17.64
N LEU A 214 28.03 -26.07 -16.74
CA LEU A 214 27.65 -25.36 -15.52
C LEU A 214 26.97 -24.03 -15.88
N HIS A 215 27.55 -23.25 -16.80
CA HIS A 215 26.99 -21.97 -17.25
C HIS A 215 25.61 -22.14 -17.89
N ASN A 216 25.44 -23.13 -18.78
CA ASN A 216 24.16 -23.41 -19.42
C ASN A 216 23.11 -23.98 -18.44
N SER A 217 23.54 -24.63 -17.36
CA SER A 217 22.63 -25.12 -16.31
C SER A 217 22.19 -24.01 -15.38
N VAL A 218 23.12 -23.13 -14.96
CA VAL A 218 22.83 -21.91 -14.19
C VAL A 218 21.92 -20.98 -15.00
N ARG A 219 22.19 -20.78 -16.29
CA ARG A 219 21.36 -19.96 -17.18
C ARG A 219 19.93 -20.50 -17.29
N ARG A 220 19.75 -21.82 -17.46
CA ARG A 220 18.42 -22.46 -17.48
C ARG A 220 17.70 -22.34 -16.14
N PHE A 221 18.43 -22.50 -15.03
CA PHE A 221 17.87 -22.32 -13.70
C PHE A 221 17.43 -20.86 -13.46
N VAL A 222 18.27 -19.89 -13.82
CA VAL A 222 17.96 -18.45 -13.71
C VAL A 222 16.77 -18.08 -14.59
N HIS A 223 16.73 -18.51 -15.85
CA HIS A 223 15.56 -18.30 -16.71
C HIS A 223 14.31 -18.97 -16.16
N GLY A 224 14.45 -20.18 -15.60
CA GLY A 224 13.36 -20.89 -14.94
C GLY A 224 12.79 -20.10 -13.77
N VAL A 225 13.65 -19.61 -12.88
CA VAL A 225 13.27 -18.80 -11.72
C VAL A 225 12.65 -17.45 -12.13
N ILE A 226 13.21 -16.77 -13.13
CA ILE A 226 12.67 -15.52 -13.66
C ILE A 226 11.26 -15.74 -14.23
N SER A 227 11.08 -16.81 -15.01
CA SER A 227 9.80 -17.11 -15.66
C SER A 227 8.73 -17.58 -14.67
N THR A 228 9.09 -18.37 -13.65
CA THR A 228 8.08 -18.97 -12.74
C THR A 228 7.75 -18.12 -11.54
N ILE A 229 8.67 -17.25 -11.09
CA ILE A 229 8.49 -16.47 -9.86
C ILE A 229 8.39 -14.97 -10.17
N PHE A 230 9.33 -14.43 -10.94
CA PHE A 230 9.38 -12.97 -11.16
C PHE A 230 8.32 -12.47 -12.12
N LEU A 231 8.06 -13.18 -13.23
CA LEU A 231 7.06 -12.77 -14.20
C LEU A 231 5.63 -12.70 -13.62
N PRO A 232 5.09 -13.74 -12.95
CA PRO A 232 3.74 -13.65 -12.39
C PRO A 232 3.64 -12.60 -11.27
N LEU A 233 4.74 -12.35 -10.55
CA LEU A 233 4.80 -11.27 -9.55
C LEU A 233 4.78 -9.87 -10.20
N GLN A 234 5.45 -9.70 -11.34
CA GLN A 234 5.40 -8.44 -12.09
C GLN A 234 4.00 -8.22 -12.66
N LEU A 235 3.37 -9.25 -13.24
CA LEU A 235 2.00 -9.19 -13.75
C LEU A 235 0.98 -8.89 -12.65
N SER A 236 1.13 -9.45 -11.44
CA SER A 236 0.24 -9.09 -10.33
C SER A 236 0.45 -7.66 -9.85
N ARG A 237 1.69 -7.15 -9.89
CA ARG A 237 1.97 -5.75 -9.57
C ARG A 237 1.40 -4.80 -10.63
N ASP A 238 1.51 -5.14 -11.90
CA ASP A 238 0.91 -4.37 -12.99
C ASP A 238 -0.62 -4.37 -12.90
N GLU A 239 -1.24 -5.50 -12.52
CA GLU A 239 -2.66 -5.54 -12.20
C GLU A 239 -3.03 -4.59 -11.06
N CYS A 240 -2.27 -4.60 -9.96
CA CYS A 240 -2.53 -3.71 -8.82
C CYS A 240 -2.42 -2.24 -9.23
N ARG A 241 -1.44 -1.92 -10.09
CA ARG A 241 -1.24 -0.57 -10.63
C ARG A 241 -2.43 -0.13 -11.49
N LEU A 242 -2.93 -0.99 -12.37
CA LEU A 242 -4.11 -0.70 -13.19
C LEU A 242 -5.34 -0.47 -12.30
N LYS A 243 -5.60 -1.37 -11.33
CA LYS A 243 -6.72 -1.22 -10.40
C LYS A 243 -6.63 0.07 -9.60
N ARG A 244 -5.44 0.45 -9.15
CA ARG A 244 -5.19 1.73 -8.50
C ARG A 244 -5.53 2.91 -9.41
N GLN A 245 -5.07 2.89 -10.66
CA GLN A 245 -5.34 3.97 -11.63
C GLN A 245 -6.85 4.12 -11.89
N GLU A 246 -7.57 3.01 -12.07
CA GLU A 246 -9.03 3.02 -12.24
C GLU A 246 -9.75 3.60 -11.01
N HIS A 247 -9.34 3.24 -9.80
CA HIS A 247 -9.90 3.85 -8.58
C HIS A 247 -9.56 5.34 -8.43
N GLU A 248 -8.35 5.75 -8.81
CA GLU A 248 -7.98 7.17 -8.88
C GLU A 248 -8.82 7.92 -9.92
N MET A 249 -9.14 7.31 -11.07
CA MET A 249 -10.05 7.86 -12.08
C MET A 249 -11.47 8.02 -11.52
N ILE A 250 -12.05 6.96 -10.95
CA ILE A 250 -13.39 7.02 -10.31
C ILE A 250 -13.44 8.14 -9.27
N ARG A 251 -12.41 8.23 -8.42
CA ARG A 251 -12.32 9.29 -7.40
C ARG A 251 -12.29 10.67 -8.04
N ASN A 252 -11.50 10.88 -9.09
CA ASN A 252 -11.40 12.16 -9.78
C ASN A 252 -12.73 12.52 -10.46
N ASP A 253 -13.40 11.57 -11.09
CA ASP A 253 -14.73 11.74 -11.70
C ASP A 253 -15.76 12.15 -10.64
N ARG A 254 -15.73 11.50 -9.45
CA ARG A 254 -16.61 11.87 -8.33
C ARG A 254 -16.28 13.25 -7.77
N ALA A 255 -14.99 13.57 -7.66
CA ALA A 255 -14.55 14.90 -7.21
C ALA A 255 -14.98 16.00 -8.19
N GLU A 256 -14.99 15.73 -9.50
CA GLU A 256 -15.50 16.66 -10.51
C GLU A 256 -17.01 16.88 -10.34
N ILE A 257 -17.80 15.82 -10.22
CA ILE A 257 -19.25 15.91 -9.97
C ILE A 257 -19.52 16.67 -8.67
N LEU A 258 -18.80 16.37 -7.58
CA LEU A 258 -18.90 17.09 -6.33
C LEU A 258 -18.57 18.58 -6.48
N GLY A 259 -17.55 18.92 -7.28
CA GLY A 259 -17.22 20.31 -7.61
C GLY A 259 -18.38 21.03 -8.31
N ARG A 260 -19.01 20.38 -9.30
CA ARG A 260 -20.19 20.91 -10.00
C ARG A 260 -21.39 21.05 -9.04
N LEU A 261 -21.64 20.06 -8.18
CA LEU A 261 -22.69 20.07 -7.17
C LEU A 261 -22.50 21.18 -6.13
N LEU A 262 -21.27 21.42 -5.67
CA LEU A 262 -20.96 22.53 -4.79
C LEU A 262 -21.18 23.89 -5.49
N GLY A 263 -20.88 23.98 -6.79
CA GLY A 263 -21.19 25.14 -7.63
C GLY A 263 -22.70 25.45 -7.75
N MET A 264 -23.57 24.46 -7.57
CA MET A 264 -25.03 24.64 -7.58
C MET A 264 -25.61 25.20 -6.28
N ARG A 265 -24.83 25.26 -5.21
CA ARG A 265 -25.23 25.80 -3.90
C ARG A 265 -25.89 27.19 -3.95
N PRO A 266 -25.33 28.22 -4.62
CA PRO A 266 -25.97 29.54 -4.71
C PRO A 266 -27.32 29.48 -5.43
N HIS A 267 -27.46 28.67 -6.47
CA HIS A 267 -28.72 28.49 -7.20
C HIS A 267 -29.79 27.82 -6.32
N LEU A 268 -29.40 26.87 -5.50
CA LEU A 268 -30.27 26.24 -4.51
C LEU A 268 -30.71 27.24 -3.43
N VAL A 269 -29.81 28.07 -2.92
CA VAL A 269 -30.16 29.15 -1.97
C VAL A 269 -31.10 30.17 -2.60
N GLN A 270 -30.85 30.56 -3.85
CA GLN A 270 -31.72 31.48 -4.58
C GLN A 270 -33.10 30.87 -4.80
N ALA A 271 -33.19 29.59 -5.21
CA ALA A 271 -34.46 28.89 -5.40
C ALA A 271 -35.24 28.70 -4.10
N LEU A 272 -34.55 28.53 -2.96
CA LEU A 272 -35.17 28.38 -1.64
C LEU A 272 -35.43 29.72 -0.93
N GLY A 273 -34.77 30.81 -1.33
CA GLY A 273 -34.68 32.08 -0.61
C GLY A 273 -35.69 33.17 -0.98
N VAL A 274 -36.57 32.97 -1.98
CA VAL A 274 -37.51 34.01 -2.51
C VAL A 274 -38.70 34.32 -1.57
N ARG A 275 -38.56 34.13 -0.26
CA ARG A 275 -39.69 34.35 0.68
C ARG A 275 -39.76 35.76 1.28
N ASN A 276 -38.74 36.60 1.11
CA ASN A 276 -38.74 37.95 1.67
C ASN A 276 -38.96 39.02 0.60
N GLY A 277 -40.23 39.32 0.32
CA GLY A 277 -40.67 40.64 -0.14
C GLY A 277 -41.17 40.72 -1.59
N GLY A 278 -42.47 40.99 -1.74
CA GLY A 278 -43.05 41.74 -2.86
C GLY A 278 -43.07 41.07 -4.22
N SER A 279 -44.25 40.55 -4.61
CA SER A 279 -44.73 40.47 -6.00
C SER A 279 -43.73 40.02 -7.07
N SER A 280 -43.38 38.74 -7.08
CA SER A 280 -43.01 38.04 -8.31
C SER A 280 -43.16 36.53 -8.12
N THR A 281 -44.04 35.97 -8.95
CA THR A 281 -44.48 34.58 -9.07
C THR A 281 -43.38 33.64 -9.57
N GLU A 282 -42.21 33.61 -8.92
CA GLU A 282 -41.09 32.74 -9.31
C GLU A 282 -40.51 31.98 -8.10
N SER A 283 -41.37 31.47 -7.21
CA SER A 283 -41.02 30.64 -6.04
C SER A 283 -41.02 29.13 -6.31
N VAL A 284 -41.15 28.73 -7.57
CA VAL A 284 -41.01 27.31 -7.97
C VAL A 284 -39.52 26.97 -7.92
N PRO A 285 -39.10 25.75 -7.49
CA PRO A 285 -37.81 25.23 -7.94
C PRO A 285 -37.86 25.21 -9.47
N ASN A 286 -37.34 26.27 -10.07
CA ASN A 286 -37.45 26.55 -11.50
C ASN A 286 -37.10 25.24 -12.24
N PRO A 287 -37.86 24.77 -13.24
CA PRO A 287 -37.45 23.59 -14.02
C PRO A 287 -36.00 23.72 -14.50
N ASN A 288 -35.51 24.95 -14.67
CA ASN A 288 -34.11 25.28 -14.92
C ASN A 288 -33.12 24.83 -13.82
N PHE A 289 -33.50 24.86 -12.53
CA PHE A 289 -32.70 24.31 -11.43
C PHE A 289 -32.59 22.79 -11.54
N LEU A 290 -33.71 22.08 -11.76
CA LEU A 290 -33.69 20.63 -11.92
C LEU A 290 -32.88 20.22 -13.14
N LEU A 291 -33.04 20.92 -14.26
CA LEU A 291 -32.25 20.72 -15.47
C LEU A 291 -30.76 20.98 -15.22
N GLY A 292 -30.41 22.06 -14.52
CA GLY A 292 -29.02 22.36 -14.13
C GLY A 292 -28.45 21.33 -13.16
N PHE A 293 -29.26 20.82 -12.24
CA PHE A 293 -28.88 19.79 -11.29
C PHE A 293 -28.64 18.44 -11.97
N VAL A 294 -29.54 18.02 -12.87
CA VAL A 294 -29.34 16.84 -13.74
C VAL A 294 -28.09 17.01 -14.61
N ALA A 295 -27.91 18.18 -15.23
CA ALA A 295 -26.72 18.46 -16.04
C ALA A 295 -25.43 18.41 -15.21
N SER A 296 -25.47 18.83 -13.94
CA SER A 296 -24.31 18.80 -13.05
C SER A 296 -23.84 17.39 -12.69
N LEU A 297 -24.78 16.43 -12.67
CA LEU A 297 -24.52 15.01 -12.41
C LEU A 297 -23.99 14.25 -13.64
N GLY A 298 -23.99 14.89 -14.81
CA GLY A 298 -23.38 14.39 -16.04
C GLY A 298 -24.20 13.34 -16.78
N SER A 299 -23.65 12.87 -17.91
CA SER A 299 -24.26 11.92 -18.85
C SER A 299 -24.56 10.54 -18.26
N ALA A 300 -24.11 10.24 -17.03
CA ALA A 300 -24.46 9.00 -16.33
C ALA A 300 -25.93 8.96 -15.89
N THR A 301 -26.61 10.12 -15.84
CA THR A 301 -28.04 10.23 -15.56
C THR A 301 -28.75 10.87 -16.75
N LEU A 302 -28.86 10.14 -17.87
CA LEU A 302 -29.69 10.52 -19.03
C LEU A 302 -31.18 10.39 -18.68
N VAL A 303 -31.65 11.22 -17.74
CA VAL A 303 -33.07 11.38 -17.47
C VAL A 303 -33.61 12.38 -18.47
N GLN A 304 -34.48 11.92 -19.36
CA GLN A 304 -35.13 12.76 -20.35
C GLN A 304 -36.33 13.45 -19.69
N LEU A 305 -36.07 14.53 -18.95
CA LEU A 305 -37.11 15.28 -18.26
C LEU A 305 -38.12 15.83 -19.28
N SER A 306 -39.35 15.30 -19.23
CA SER A 306 -40.44 15.69 -20.13
C SER A 306 -40.96 17.10 -19.82
N GLY A 307 -40.69 17.62 -18.62
CA GLY A 307 -41.06 18.97 -18.19
C GLY A 307 -42.57 19.21 -18.06
N GLN A 308 -43.39 18.18 -18.25
CA GLN A 308 -44.85 18.24 -18.16
C GLN A 308 -45.35 18.18 -16.71
N ASN A 309 -44.65 17.45 -15.83
CA ASN A 309 -45.03 17.23 -14.44
C ASN A 309 -43.80 17.24 -13.52
N VAL A 310 -43.61 18.31 -12.75
CA VAL A 310 -42.46 18.49 -11.86
C VAL A 310 -42.32 17.34 -10.85
N LEU A 311 -43.44 16.80 -10.35
CA LEU A 311 -43.43 15.67 -9.40
C LEU A 311 -42.90 14.37 -10.01
N SER A 312 -43.28 14.06 -11.27
CA SER A 312 -42.76 12.87 -11.94
C SER A 312 -41.27 13.01 -12.26
N ASP A 313 -40.84 14.23 -12.61
CA ASP A 313 -39.44 14.57 -12.85
C ASP A 313 -38.58 14.31 -11.61
N PHE A 314 -39.03 14.72 -10.41
CA PHE A 314 -38.35 14.40 -9.15
C PHE A 314 -38.32 12.90 -8.82
N MET A 315 -39.39 12.15 -9.15
CA MET A 315 -39.45 10.71 -8.91
C MET A 315 -38.51 9.94 -9.86
N GLU A 316 -38.48 10.31 -11.13
CA GLU A 316 -37.58 9.73 -12.12
C GLU A 316 -36.12 10.02 -11.77
N PHE A 317 -35.84 11.25 -11.33
CA PHE A 317 -34.55 11.67 -10.81
C PHE A 317 -34.09 10.86 -9.59
N TYR A 318 -34.98 10.68 -8.59
CA TYR A 318 -34.69 9.85 -7.42
C TYR A 318 -34.31 8.42 -7.83
N LYS A 319 -35.06 7.82 -8.76
CA LYS A 319 -34.77 6.47 -9.26
C LYS A 319 -33.43 6.43 -10.00
N ALA A 320 -33.16 7.40 -10.86
CA ALA A 320 -31.92 7.44 -11.63
C ALA A 320 -30.67 7.48 -10.74
N ILE A 321 -30.69 8.26 -9.65
CA ILE A 321 -29.51 8.44 -8.78
C ILE A 321 -29.41 7.37 -7.71
N PHE A 322 -30.48 7.12 -6.95
CA PHE A 322 -30.36 6.26 -5.77
C PHE A 322 -30.57 4.79 -6.09
N VAL A 323 -31.19 4.46 -7.22
CA VAL A 323 -31.44 3.08 -7.65
C VAL A 323 -30.54 2.71 -8.82
N THR A 324 -30.66 3.39 -9.96
CA THR A 324 -29.96 3.00 -11.19
C THR A 324 -28.46 3.20 -11.09
N HIS A 325 -28.00 4.40 -10.73
CA HIS A 325 -26.57 4.71 -10.64
C HIS A 325 -25.84 3.81 -9.64
N LYS A 326 -26.46 3.50 -8.49
CA LYS A 326 -25.86 2.58 -7.52
C LYS A 326 -25.63 1.17 -8.11
N VAL A 327 -26.63 0.63 -8.80
CA VAL A 327 -26.53 -0.70 -9.44
C VAL A 327 -25.52 -0.67 -10.57
N GLU A 328 -25.52 0.38 -11.38
CA GLU A 328 -24.56 0.54 -12.47
C GLU A 328 -23.13 0.65 -11.94
N HIS A 329 -22.89 1.47 -10.92
CA HIS A 329 -21.60 1.59 -10.26
C HIS A 329 -21.13 0.27 -9.66
N GLU A 330 -22.00 -0.46 -8.95
CA GLU A 330 -21.67 -1.77 -8.41
C GLU A 330 -21.33 -2.78 -9.52
N SER A 331 -22.08 -2.75 -10.64
CA SER A 331 -21.82 -3.62 -11.80
C SER A 331 -20.54 -3.26 -12.55
N TYR A 332 -20.18 -1.97 -12.60
CA TYR A 332 -18.93 -1.49 -13.17
C TYR A 332 -17.74 -2.02 -12.37
N LEU A 333 -17.81 -1.94 -11.04
CA LEU A 333 -16.77 -2.45 -10.14
C LEU A 333 -16.60 -3.97 -10.25
N ASP A 334 -17.71 -4.71 -10.42
CA ASP A 334 -17.68 -6.17 -10.56
C ASP A 334 -17.16 -6.62 -11.94
N SER A 335 -17.61 -5.97 -13.02
CA SER A 335 -17.17 -6.30 -14.39
C SER A 335 -15.68 -6.05 -14.61
N HIS A 336 -15.11 -5.02 -13.98
CA HIS A 336 -13.69 -4.68 -14.08
C HIS A 336 -12.82 -5.30 -12.95
N ASP A 337 -13.39 -6.16 -12.08
CA ASP A 337 -12.73 -6.78 -10.90
C ASP A 337 -11.99 -5.75 -10.02
N LEU A 338 -12.54 -4.53 -9.90
CA LEU A 338 -11.96 -3.43 -9.14
C LEU A 338 -12.17 -3.59 -7.63
N ARG A 339 -13.11 -4.43 -7.22
CA ARG A 339 -13.38 -4.69 -5.80
C ARG A 339 -12.18 -5.29 -5.10
N ARG A 340 -11.98 -4.89 -3.84
CA ARG A 340 -11.00 -5.53 -2.98
C ARG A 340 -11.34 -7.02 -2.78
N PRO A 341 -10.32 -7.90 -2.69
CA PRO A 341 -10.55 -9.29 -2.35
C PRO A 341 -11.31 -9.44 -1.03
N SER A 342 -12.22 -10.41 -0.96
CA SER A 342 -12.99 -10.68 0.25
C SER A 342 -12.07 -10.96 1.45
N ARG A 343 -12.54 -10.66 2.66
CA ARG A 343 -11.76 -10.94 3.88
C ARG A 343 -11.37 -12.43 3.98
N MET A 344 -12.23 -13.34 3.54
CA MET A 344 -11.90 -14.77 3.52
C MET A 344 -10.75 -15.08 2.56
N THR A 345 -10.73 -14.43 1.39
CA THR A 345 -9.63 -14.54 0.41
C THR A 345 -8.32 -13.97 0.98
N LEU A 346 -8.38 -12.93 1.80
CA LEU A 346 -7.18 -12.36 2.44
C LEU A 346 -6.67 -13.21 3.62
N LEU A 347 -7.58 -13.81 4.40
CA LEU A 347 -7.24 -14.55 5.61
C LEU A 347 -6.88 -16.02 5.38
N TRP A 348 -7.27 -16.65 4.27
CA TRP A 348 -7.05 -18.10 4.08
C TRP A 348 -5.59 -18.55 4.20
N PRO A 349 -4.56 -17.83 3.68
CA PRO A 349 -3.19 -18.31 3.80
C PRO A 349 -2.75 -18.33 5.26
N ARG A 350 -3.19 -17.32 6.03
CA ARG A 350 -2.94 -17.24 7.47
C ARG A 350 -3.70 -18.33 8.21
N LEU A 351 -4.97 -18.58 7.90
CA LEU A 351 -5.77 -19.60 8.57
C LEU A 351 -5.23 -21.02 8.32
N LEU A 352 -4.70 -21.28 7.12
CA LEU A 352 -4.16 -22.58 6.75
C LEU A 352 -2.74 -22.79 7.31
N LEU A 353 -1.87 -21.77 7.25
CA LEU A 353 -0.47 -21.89 7.67
C LEU A 353 -0.26 -21.71 9.17
N LEU A 354 -1.07 -20.89 9.84
CA LEU A 354 -0.83 -20.54 11.25
C LEU A 354 -0.97 -21.74 12.19
N PRO A 355 -2.00 -22.61 12.11
CA PRO A 355 -2.13 -23.77 13.00
C PRO A 355 -0.98 -24.81 12.92
N PRO A 356 -0.52 -25.27 11.74
CA PRO A 356 0.61 -26.21 11.68
C PRO A 356 1.92 -25.55 12.09
N LEU A 357 2.10 -24.26 11.79
CA LEU A 357 3.30 -23.51 12.14
C LEU A 357 3.35 -23.25 13.65
N THR A 358 2.24 -22.95 14.31
CA THR A 358 2.19 -22.86 15.77
C THR A 358 2.45 -24.21 16.43
N LEU A 359 1.86 -25.30 15.94
CA LEU A 359 2.17 -26.65 16.46
C LEU A 359 3.64 -27.02 16.25
N TYR A 360 4.21 -26.69 15.10
CA TYR A 360 5.64 -26.91 14.83
C TYR A 360 6.52 -26.06 15.73
N CYS A 361 6.21 -24.78 15.91
CA CYS A 361 6.91 -23.90 16.86
C CYS A 361 6.80 -24.41 18.30
N VAL A 362 5.61 -24.81 18.75
CA VAL A 362 5.43 -25.39 20.10
C VAL A 362 6.22 -26.68 20.25
N LYS A 363 6.19 -27.58 19.25
CA LYS A 363 6.93 -28.84 19.28
C LYS A 363 8.45 -28.60 19.31
N THR A 364 8.95 -27.69 18.49
CA THR A 364 10.37 -27.35 18.42
C THR A 364 10.84 -26.67 19.70
N LEU A 365 10.08 -25.70 20.22
CA LEU A 365 10.36 -25.06 21.51
C LEU A 365 10.30 -26.06 22.68
N TYR A 366 9.35 -26.99 22.67
CA TYR A 366 9.26 -28.04 23.69
C TYR A 366 10.44 -29.01 23.62
N ALA A 367 10.87 -29.39 22.41
CA ALA A 367 12.04 -30.23 22.20
C ALA A 367 13.34 -29.51 22.59
N SER A 368 13.44 -28.21 22.35
CA SER A 368 14.62 -27.40 22.66
C SER A 368 14.65 -26.85 24.09
N ARG A 369 13.72 -27.26 24.97
CA ARG A 369 13.66 -26.73 26.36
C ARG A 369 14.97 -26.96 27.12
N ALA A 370 15.59 -28.13 26.95
CA ALA A 370 16.86 -28.47 27.60
C ALA A 370 17.99 -27.60 27.05
N THR A 371 18.08 -27.47 25.72
CA THR A 371 19.06 -26.60 25.07
C THR A 371 18.88 -25.12 25.44
N LEU A 372 17.64 -24.66 25.64
CA LEU A 372 17.35 -23.29 26.07
C LEU A 372 17.72 -23.05 27.53
N THR A 373 17.50 -24.04 28.41
CA THR A 373 17.94 -23.96 29.80
C THR A 373 19.46 -24.01 29.91
N ASP A 374 20.11 -24.86 29.12
CA ASP A 374 21.58 -24.97 29.08
C ASP A 374 22.17 -23.66 28.54
N LEU A 375 21.63 -23.12 27.44
CA LEU A 375 22.06 -21.82 26.91
C LEU A 375 21.84 -20.68 27.91
N ALA A 376 20.75 -20.70 28.69
CA ALA A 376 20.51 -19.71 29.73
C ALA A 376 21.51 -19.84 30.89
N LEU A 377 21.83 -21.05 31.32
CA LEU A 377 22.83 -21.29 32.36
C LEU A 377 24.23 -20.91 31.88
N ASP A 378 24.62 -21.33 30.68
CA ASP A 378 25.91 -21.04 30.07
C ASP A 378 26.10 -19.54 29.84
N THR A 379 25.06 -18.83 29.41
CA THR A 379 25.11 -17.36 29.25
C THR A 379 25.24 -16.63 30.58
N LEU A 380 24.61 -17.15 31.64
CA LEU A 380 24.71 -16.60 32.98
C LEU A 380 26.09 -16.86 33.59
N GLU A 381 26.64 -18.06 33.39
CA GLU A 381 28.01 -18.41 33.79
C GLU A 381 29.04 -17.57 33.02
N THR A 382 28.85 -17.39 31.70
CA THR A 382 29.71 -16.53 30.88
C THR A 382 29.65 -15.07 31.35
N ALA A 383 28.46 -14.55 31.67
CA ALA A 383 28.30 -13.21 32.22
C ALA A 383 28.95 -13.06 33.60
N HIS A 384 28.78 -14.07 34.47
CA HIS A 384 29.40 -14.10 35.79
C HIS A 384 30.93 -14.09 35.68
N ASN A 385 31.50 -14.92 34.83
CA ASN A 385 32.95 -15.01 34.61
C ASN A 385 33.48 -13.73 33.97
N LEU A 386 32.74 -13.11 33.05
CA LEU A 386 33.09 -11.81 32.48
C LEU A 386 33.09 -10.71 33.56
N VAL A 387 32.11 -10.67 34.46
CA VAL A 387 32.11 -9.69 35.56
C VAL A 387 33.24 -9.97 36.55
N THR A 388 33.49 -11.23 36.89
CA THR A 388 34.46 -11.60 37.92
C THR A 388 35.89 -11.43 37.43
N ASP A 389 36.22 -12.05 36.29
CA ASP A 389 37.58 -12.12 35.77
C ASP A 389 37.94 -10.84 34.99
N TRP A 390 36.96 -10.21 34.33
CA TRP A 390 37.22 -9.07 33.46
C TRP A 390 36.92 -7.71 34.08
N LEU A 391 36.00 -7.63 35.06
CA LEU A 391 35.65 -6.36 35.70
C LEU A 391 36.21 -6.25 37.12
N MET A 392 36.02 -7.28 37.94
CA MET A 392 36.37 -7.23 39.37
C MET A 392 37.87 -7.40 39.60
N GLU A 393 38.54 -8.30 38.88
CA GLU A 393 39.98 -8.52 39.05
C GLU A 393 40.82 -7.30 38.63
N PRO A 394 40.53 -6.61 37.51
CA PRO A 394 41.23 -5.37 37.16
C PRO A 394 40.95 -4.23 38.15
N LEU A 395 39.72 -4.11 38.67
CA LEU A 395 39.39 -3.12 39.70
C LEU A 395 40.12 -3.39 41.02
N ARG A 396 40.28 -4.66 41.41
CA ARG A 396 41.14 -5.04 42.55
C ARG A 396 42.60 -4.71 42.27
N GLY A 397 43.09 -4.95 41.05
CA GLY A 397 44.43 -4.56 40.62
C GLY A 397 44.67 -3.06 40.77
N VAL A 398 43.75 -2.24 40.25
CA VAL A 398 43.78 -0.77 40.36
C VAL A 398 43.65 -0.30 41.81
N PHE A 399 42.77 -0.93 42.60
CA PHE A 399 42.64 -0.58 44.01
C PHE A 399 43.88 -0.96 44.82
N LYS A 400 44.53 -2.10 44.49
CA LYS A 400 45.78 -2.52 45.09
C LYS A 400 46.92 -1.58 44.71
N THR A 401 47.01 -1.09 43.49
CA THR A 401 48.04 -0.12 43.09
C THR A 401 47.80 1.28 43.66
N ILE A 402 46.55 1.71 43.84
CA ILE A 402 46.25 3.00 44.49
C ILE A 402 46.49 2.92 46.00
N ARG A 403 46.20 1.77 46.62
CA ARG A 403 46.37 1.56 48.07
C ARG A 403 47.82 1.21 48.45
N ALA A 404 48.54 0.51 47.59
CA ALA A 404 49.98 0.30 47.70
C ALA A 404 50.69 1.36 46.86
N GLY A 405 50.69 2.61 47.35
CA GLY A 405 51.52 3.65 46.77
C GLY A 405 52.99 3.24 46.83
N GLY A 406 53.55 2.83 45.68
CA GLY A 406 54.91 3.23 45.30
C GLY A 406 56.06 2.25 45.46
N GLU A 407 55.93 1.03 45.98
CA GLU A 407 57.10 0.13 46.16
C GLU A 407 56.80 -1.35 45.90
N GLU A 408 56.55 -1.70 44.64
CA GLU A 408 56.82 -3.07 44.17
C GLU A 408 57.18 -2.97 42.68
N GLY A 409 58.43 -2.56 42.45
CA GLY A 409 59.02 -2.53 41.12
C GLY A 409 58.99 -3.92 40.53
N VAL A 410 58.10 -4.13 39.56
CA VAL A 410 58.10 -5.28 38.67
C VAL A 410 59.53 -5.42 38.14
N ILE A 411 60.23 -6.47 38.58
CA ILE A 411 61.54 -6.86 38.06
C ILE A 411 61.29 -7.38 36.65
N VAL A 412 61.06 -6.46 35.72
CA VAL A 412 61.14 -6.72 34.30
C VAL A 412 62.61 -6.98 34.04
N ARG A 413 62.96 -8.26 33.92
CA ARG A 413 64.31 -8.70 33.54
C ARG A 413 64.71 -7.93 32.28
N ARG A 414 65.81 -7.17 32.34
CA ARG A 414 66.32 -6.39 31.20
C ARG A 414 66.48 -7.26 29.96
N GLU A 415 66.73 -8.54 30.18
CA GLU A 415 66.86 -9.59 29.17
C GLU A 415 65.55 -9.86 28.41
N ALA A 416 64.39 -9.75 29.06
CA ALA A 416 63.08 -9.90 28.41
C ALA A 416 62.75 -8.70 27.53
N VAL A 417 63.06 -7.49 28.00
CA VAL A 417 62.87 -6.25 27.22
C VAL A 417 63.80 -6.22 26.01
N SER A 418 65.06 -6.64 26.16
CA SER A 418 65.97 -6.74 25.00
C SER A 418 65.51 -7.80 23.99
N ALA A 419 65.01 -8.95 24.46
CA ALA A 419 64.51 -10.00 23.57
C ALA A 419 63.29 -9.55 22.76
N ASP A 420 62.38 -8.78 23.39
CA ASP A 420 61.20 -8.24 22.71
C ASP A 420 61.56 -7.07 21.77
N LEU A 421 62.55 -6.22 22.12
CA LEU A 421 63.08 -5.21 21.20
C LEU A 421 63.73 -5.84 19.96
N ASP A 422 64.48 -6.92 20.12
CA ASP A 422 65.07 -7.68 19.01
C ASP A 422 64.00 -8.37 18.14
N SER A 423 62.86 -8.75 18.73
CA SER A 423 61.73 -9.31 17.97
C SER A 423 61.00 -8.23 17.17
N LEU A 424 60.78 -7.05 17.78
CA LEU A 424 60.19 -5.90 17.12
C LEU A 424 61.06 -5.35 16.00
N GLU A 425 62.39 -5.28 16.20
CA GLU A 425 63.35 -4.89 15.18
C GLU A 425 63.23 -5.80 13.96
N ARG A 426 63.29 -7.13 14.15
CA ARG A 426 63.17 -8.09 13.04
C ARG A 426 61.84 -7.97 12.30
N MET A 427 60.73 -7.88 13.02
CA MET A 427 59.40 -7.82 12.39
C MET A 427 59.17 -6.50 11.65
N ALA A 428 59.70 -5.39 12.17
CA ALA A 428 59.62 -4.08 11.54
C ALA A 428 60.45 -3.99 10.25
N LEU A 429 61.64 -4.60 10.23
CA LEU A 429 62.50 -4.64 9.05
C LEU A 429 61.89 -5.49 7.93
N GLU A 430 61.30 -6.64 8.29
CA GLU A 430 60.53 -7.48 7.36
C GLU A 430 59.35 -6.70 6.75
N LEU A 431 58.58 -5.97 7.57
CA LEU A 431 57.44 -5.17 7.11
C LEU A 431 57.88 -4.02 6.19
N ALA A 432 58.98 -3.33 6.52
CA ALA A 432 59.52 -2.25 5.70
C ALA A 432 60.03 -2.75 4.34
N GLN A 433 60.64 -3.93 4.30
CA GLN A 433 61.08 -4.57 3.07
C GLN A 433 59.89 -4.98 2.19
N GLU A 434 58.84 -5.56 2.78
CA GLU A 434 57.66 -6.04 2.04
C GLU A 434 56.74 -4.89 1.54
N LYS A 435 56.54 -3.82 2.31
CA LYS A 435 55.56 -2.77 1.99
C LYS A 435 56.15 -1.48 1.40
N LEU A 436 57.37 -1.13 1.78
CA LEU A 436 58.00 0.12 1.35
C LEU A 436 59.12 -0.09 0.31
N GLY A 437 59.51 -1.34 0.06
CA GLY A 437 60.54 -1.68 -0.94
C GLY A 437 61.92 -1.14 -0.62
N TYR A 438 62.26 -0.99 0.67
CA TYR A 438 63.52 -0.40 1.11
C TYR A 438 64.73 -1.25 0.72
N ASN A 439 65.78 -0.59 0.22
CA ASN A 439 67.06 -1.23 -0.12
C ASN A 439 67.89 -1.54 1.13
N GLN A 440 68.86 -2.45 1.04
CA GLN A 440 69.66 -2.94 2.17
C GLN A 440 70.30 -1.83 3.03
N THR A 441 70.62 -0.67 2.43
CA THR A 441 71.18 0.51 3.11
C THR A 441 70.14 1.28 3.94
N GLN A 442 68.88 1.29 3.50
CA GLN A 442 67.76 1.96 4.18
C GLN A 442 67.22 1.11 5.34
N ILE A 443 67.28 -0.22 5.22
CA ILE A 443 66.94 -1.17 6.29
C ILE A 443 67.89 -1.00 7.49
N ALA A 444 69.19 -0.80 7.24
CA ALA A 444 70.17 -0.55 8.30
C ALA A 444 69.97 0.81 8.99
N ALA A 445 69.51 1.83 8.27
CA ALA A 445 69.16 3.12 8.87
C ALA A 445 67.88 3.01 9.73
N LEU A 446 66.89 2.24 9.28
CA LEU A 446 65.65 2.00 10.01
C LEU A 446 65.89 1.18 11.29
N SER A 447 66.76 0.18 11.26
CA SER A 447 67.11 -0.60 12.46
C SER A 447 67.76 0.28 13.54
N GLN A 448 68.64 1.20 13.14
CA GLN A 448 69.25 2.16 14.05
C GLN A 448 68.22 3.14 14.64
N GLN A 449 67.22 3.57 13.86
CA GLN A 449 66.11 4.40 14.35
C GLN A 449 65.19 3.66 15.33
N ILE A 450 64.90 2.37 15.07
CA ILE A 450 64.11 1.52 15.97
C ILE A 450 64.82 1.33 17.31
N ARG A 451 66.15 1.13 17.30
CA ARG A 451 66.96 1.04 18.53
C ARG A 451 67.00 2.33 19.34
N LEU A 452 66.85 3.48 18.67
CA LEU A 452 66.72 4.80 19.30
C LEU A 452 65.28 5.11 19.74
N GLY A 453 64.33 4.20 19.48
CA GLY A 453 62.93 4.31 19.91
C GLY A 453 62.01 5.10 18.97
N ASP A 454 62.47 5.47 17.77
CA ASP A 454 61.66 6.16 16.78
C ASP A 454 60.98 5.17 15.82
N LEU A 455 59.68 4.92 16.06
CA LEU A 455 58.84 4.00 15.29
C LEU A 455 57.90 4.73 14.30
N THR A 456 58.08 6.04 14.13
CA THR A 456 57.23 6.90 13.30
C THR A 456 57.05 6.39 11.86
N PRO A 457 58.08 5.86 11.16
CA PRO A 457 57.93 5.36 9.79
C PRO A 457 56.97 4.17 9.69
N ILE A 458 57.00 3.26 10.67
CA ILE A 458 56.16 2.05 10.71
C ILE A 458 54.72 2.41 11.10
N LEU A 459 54.56 3.35 12.03
CA LEU A 459 53.25 3.82 12.48
C LEU A 459 52.45 4.50 11.35
N ARG A 460 53.11 5.14 10.38
CA ARG A 460 52.43 5.72 9.21
C ARG A 460 51.85 4.66 8.28
N VAL A 461 52.56 3.55 8.04
CA VAL A 461 52.04 2.41 7.27
C VAL A 461 50.83 1.81 7.98
N TYR A 462 50.92 1.69 9.31
CA TYR A 462 49.82 1.22 10.13
C TYR A 462 48.59 2.13 10.10
N GLU A 463 48.77 3.46 10.13
CA GLU A 463 47.68 4.43 10.05
C GLU A 463 46.93 4.33 8.71
N GLN A 464 47.64 4.05 7.62
CA GLN A 464 47.05 3.84 6.30
C GLN A 464 46.26 2.53 6.25
N ASP A 465 46.77 1.46 6.86
CA ASP A 465 46.11 0.15 6.88
C ASP A 465 44.83 0.13 7.75
N ILE A 466 44.81 0.87 8.86
CA ILE A 466 43.60 1.02 9.70
C ILE A 466 42.47 1.75 8.96
N LYS A 467 42.79 2.70 8.07
CA LYS A 467 41.78 3.45 7.32
C LYS A 467 41.00 2.59 6.31
N GLN A 468 41.47 1.37 5.97
CA GLN A 468 40.82 0.47 5.02
C GLN A 468 40.72 -0.98 5.51
N PRO A 469 39.89 -1.26 6.54
CA PRO A 469 39.91 -2.53 7.27
C PRO A 469 39.58 -3.76 6.41
N PHE A 470 38.68 -3.62 5.42
CA PHE A 470 38.25 -4.75 4.59
C PHE A 470 39.23 -5.12 3.49
N LYS A 471 39.98 -4.15 2.92
CA LYS A 471 40.99 -4.43 1.89
C LYS A 471 42.25 -5.06 2.50
N SER A 472 42.67 -4.60 3.67
CA SER A 472 43.90 -5.06 4.33
C SER A 472 43.76 -6.44 5.02
N ALA A 473 42.53 -6.85 5.38
CA ALA A 473 42.25 -8.19 5.90
C ALA A 473 42.38 -9.28 4.82
N VAL A 474 41.97 -9.00 3.58
CA VAL A 474 42.05 -9.95 2.45
C VAL A 474 43.49 -10.10 1.93
N VAL A 475 44.34 -9.09 2.15
CA VAL A 475 45.77 -9.09 1.76
C VAL A 475 46.68 -9.63 2.90
N GLY A 476 46.12 -10.02 4.06
CA GLY A 476 46.84 -10.73 5.12
C GLY A 476 47.71 -9.87 6.06
N THR A 477 47.68 -8.55 5.95
CA THR A 477 48.61 -7.66 6.69
C THR A 477 48.11 -7.27 8.09
N LEU A 478 46.79 -7.28 8.29
CA LEU A 478 46.19 -6.80 9.55
C LEU A 478 46.51 -7.72 10.74
N LEU A 479 46.56 -9.04 10.54
CA LEU A 479 46.87 -10.03 11.58
C LEU A 479 48.30 -9.87 12.14
N ARG A 480 49.29 -9.60 11.28
CA ARG A 480 50.70 -9.43 11.67
C ARG A 480 50.91 -8.13 12.45
N SER A 481 50.22 -7.06 12.04
CA SER A 481 50.22 -5.78 12.76
C SER A 481 49.52 -5.85 14.13
N LEU A 482 48.46 -6.67 14.24
CA LEU A 482 47.77 -6.95 15.50
C LEU A 482 48.67 -7.76 16.45
N PHE A 483 49.47 -8.69 15.92
CA PHE A 483 50.48 -9.44 16.69
C PHE A 483 51.55 -8.54 17.32
N VAL A 484 52.01 -7.52 16.60
CA VAL A 484 52.90 -6.47 17.14
C VAL A 484 52.24 -5.70 18.28
N GLN A 485 50.94 -5.42 18.19
CA GLN A 485 50.21 -4.71 19.24
C GLN A 485 49.91 -5.57 20.47
N VAL A 486 49.64 -6.86 20.28
CA VAL A 486 49.49 -7.83 21.37
C VAL A 486 50.83 -8.03 22.10
N GLN A 487 51.95 -8.02 21.38
CA GLN A 487 53.29 -8.04 22.01
C GLN A 487 53.62 -6.71 22.71
N LYS A 488 53.26 -5.56 22.13
CA LYS A 488 53.42 -4.26 22.78
C LYS A 488 52.58 -4.11 24.06
N ALA A 489 51.38 -4.69 24.10
CA ALA A 489 50.53 -4.71 25.28
C ALA A 489 51.14 -5.56 26.41
N LYS A 490 51.93 -6.59 26.07
CA LYS A 490 52.63 -7.45 27.02
C LYS A 490 53.91 -6.83 27.60
N VAL A 491 54.48 -5.82 26.93
CA VAL A 491 55.75 -5.14 27.31
C VAL A 491 55.51 -3.82 28.06
N ARG A 492 54.26 -3.37 28.23
CA ARG A 492 53.98 -2.32 29.21
C ARG A 492 53.90 -2.96 30.61
N PRO A 493 54.56 -2.36 31.62
CA PRO A 493 54.57 -2.87 32.98
C PRO A 493 53.17 -2.95 33.59
#